data_AF-A0A958UJ40-F1
#
_entry.id   AF-A0A958UJ40-F1
#
_cell.length_a   1.000
_cell.length_b   1.000
_cell.length_c   1.000
_cell.angle_alpha   90.00
_cell.angle_beta   90.00
_cell.angle_gamma   90.00
#
_symmetry.space_group_name_H-M   'P 1'
#
loop_
_entity.id
_entity.type
_entity.pdbx_description
1 polymer ?
#
loop_
_entity_poly.entity_id
_entity_poly.type
_entity_poly.pdbx_seq_one_letter_code
_entity_poly.pdbx_strand_id
1 'polypeptide(L)'
;MKTKKLLIIVLFLANVSIAQVGIGNTSPEAILDITASNVVAPSANDGILIPRIDEFPAINPTALQDGIMVFVTGNGTPSKGFYYWDNATSAWLLVGGAKAINDLSDGKSDTDGTNDGSSIFLGINAGANDDGSNNRNIGIGWEALISNTTGNDNVAIGNNTLNSNISGFSNIGIGREVLYNNLGNGNIGIGFHALFGNTTGNDNMAIGFDAMSSNTTGISNTAMGSQALRLNTIGTRNNAYGRYALENNTDGIDNTATGYMALRNNT
;
A
#
# COMPACT_ATOMS: atom_id res chain seq x y z
N MET A 1 -34.48 -21.12 -88.67
CA MET A 1 -34.61 -20.55 -87.31
C MET A 1 -33.57 -21.18 -86.40
N LYS A 2 -32.60 -20.40 -85.88
CA LYS A 2 -31.54 -20.88 -84.98
C LYS A 2 -32.04 -20.79 -83.53
N THR A 3 -32.30 -21.92 -82.88
CA THR A 3 -32.58 -21.96 -81.43
C THR A 3 -31.28 -22.20 -80.66
N LYS A 4 -30.71 -21.14 -80.08
CA LYS A 4 -29.61 -21.25 -79.11
C LYS A 4 -30.21 -21.59 -77.74
N LYS A 5 -29.93 -22.77 -77.20
CA LYS A 5 -30.20 -23.09 -75.79
C LYS A 5 -29.03 -22.57 -74.95
N LEU A 6 -29.30 -21.59 -74.09
CA LEU A 6 -28.34 -21.06 -73.13
C LEU A 6 -28.40 -21.95 -71.87
N LEU A 7 -27.36 -22.75 -71.63
CA LEU A 7 -27.22 -23.54 -70.41
C LEU A 7 -26.53 -22.66 -69.35
N ILE A 8 -27.29 -22.16 -68.38
CA ILE A 8 -26.74 -21.41 -67.24
C ILE A 8 -26.32 -22.43 -66.19
N ILE A 9 -25.02 -22.64 -66.03
CA ILE A 9 -24.43 -23.41 -64.93
C ILE A 9 -24.22 -22.43 -63.77
N VAL A 10 -25.03 -22.54 -62.72
CA VAL A 10 -24.82 -21.81 -61.46
C VAL A 10 -23.81 -22.61 -60.63
N LEU A 11 -22.59 -22.09 -60.54
CA LEU A 11 -21.53 -22.64 -59.70
C LEU A 11 -21.80 -22.23 -58.24
N PHE A 12 -22.20 -23.17 -57.39
CA PHE A 12 -22.22 -22.95 -55.93
C PHE A 12 -20.77 -22.95 -55.43
N LEU A 13 -20.23 -21.77 -55.13
CA LEU A 13 -18.96 -21.61 -54.40
C LEU A 13 -19.20 -22.00 -52.93
N ALA A 14 -18.80 -23.22 -52.56
CA ALA A 14 -18.71 -23.61 -51.15
C ALA A 14 -17.52 -22.88 -50.52
N ASN A 15 -17.78 -21.88 -49.68
CA ASN A 15 -16.73 -21.31 -48.82
C ASN A 15 -16.41 -22.31 -47.71
N VAL A 16 -15.20 -22.86 -47.71
CA VAL A 16 -14.67 -23.65 -46.60
C VAL A 16 -13.98 -22.67 -45.64
N SER A 17 -14.57 -22.42 -44.47
CA SER A 17 -13.90 -21.69 -43.38
C SER A 17 -13.08 -22.68 -42.54
N ILE A 18 -11.79 -22.41 -42.35
CA ILE A 18 -10.91 -23.22 -41.50
C ILE A 18 -10.68 -22.46 -40.19
N ALA A 19 -11.10 -23.02 -39.05
CA ALA A 19 -10.69 -22.54 -37.72
C ALA A 19 -9.45 -23.37 -37.30
N GLN A 20 -8.32 -22.72 -37.00
CA GLN A 20 -7.06 -23.38 -36.66
C GLN A 20 -6.42 -22.80 -35.39
N VAL A 21 -6.55 -23.51 -34.28
CA VAL A 21 -5.82 -23.18 -33.05
C VAL A 21 -4.34 -23.59 -33.21
N GLY A 22 -3.41 -22.65 -33.06
CA GLY A 22 -2.04 -22.82 -33.53
C GLY A 22 -1.02 -23.33 -32.52
N ILE A 23 -0.30 -24.39 -32.90
CA ILE A 23 1.09 -24.64 -32.44
C ILE A 23 2.03 -24.61 -33.65
N GLY A 24 2.85 -23.57 -33.69
CA GLY A 24 4.06 -23.42 -34.52
C GLY A 24 3.97 -22.54 -35.77
N ASN A 25 2.98 -21.63 -35.93
CA ASN A 25 2.63 -21.31 -37.31
C ASN A 25 2.14 -19.91 -37.63
N THR A 26 2.50 -19.44 -38.83
CA THR A 26 2.41 -18.07 -39.33
C THR A 26 1.03 -17.65 -39.83
N SER A 27 -0.05 -18.34 -39.44
CA SER A 27 -1.44 -17.87 -39.59
C SER A 27 -2.49 -18.69 -38.80
N PRO A 28 -2.48 -18.79 -37.45
CA PRO A 28 -3.53 -19.50 -36.72
C PRO A 28 -4.58 -18.53 -36.17
N GLU A 29 -5.84 -18.92 -36.33
CA GLU A 29 -7.04 -18.18 -35.96
C GLU A 29 -7.98 -19.11 -35.17
N ALA A 30 -8.83 -18.53 -34.32
CA ALA A 30 -9.69 -19.15 -33.31
C ALA A 30 -8.97 -19.58 -32.01
N ILE A 31 -9.59 -19.18 -30.89
CA ILE A 31 -9.14 -19.36 -29.50
C ILE A 31 -9.08 -20.85 -29.14
N LEU A 32 -8.06 -21.26 -28.40
CA LEU A 32 -8.05 -22.56 -27.72
C LEU A 32 -9.04 -22.53 -26.56
N ASP A 33 -10.28 -22.94 -26.81
CA ASP A 33 -11.27 -23.17 -25.76
C ASP A 33 -11.27 -24.66 -25.37
N ILE A 34 -10.75 -24.98 -24.19
CA ILE A 34 -10.77 -26.32 -23.63
C ILE A 34 -11.86 -26.35 -22.56
N THR A 35 -13.01 -26.92 -22.93
CA THR A 35 -14.12 -27.12 -21.99
C THR A 35 -13.95 -28.44 -21.24
N ALA A 36 -14.32 -28.44 -19.95
CA ALA A 36 -14.38 -29.66 -19.17
C ALA A 36 -15.41 -30.64 -19.75
N SER A 37 -15.18 -31.95 -19.60
CA SER A 37 -16.13 -32.99 -20.01
C SER A 37 -17.54 -32.79 -19.40
N ASN A 38 -17.61 -32.19 -18.21
CA ASN A 38 -18.83 -31.70 -17.60
C ASN A 38 -18.53 -30.47 -16.74
N VAL A 39 -19.09 -29.31 -17.12
CA VAL A 39 -18.83 -28.04 -16.42
C VAL A 39 -19.40 -27.95 -15.00
N VAL A 40 -20.38 -28.81 -14.67
CA VAL A 40 -21.00 -28.87 -13.33
C VAL A 40 -20.34 -29.92 -12.45
N ALA A 41 -19.77 -30.98 -13.04
CA ALA A 41 -19.11 -32.07 -12.35
C ALA A 41 -17.90 -32.60 -13.16
N PRO A 42 -16.78 -31.86 -13.20
CA PRO A 42 -15.64 -32.20 -14.03
C PRO A 42 -14.97 -33.52 -13.59
N SER A 43 -14.40 -34.22 -14.55
CA SER A 43 -13.58 -35.41 -14.36
C SER A 43 -12.17 -35.05 -13.87
N ALA A 44 -11.49 -35.98 -13.21
CA ALA A 44 -10.10 -35.80 -12.77
C ALA A 44 -9.10 -35.60 -13.93
N ASN A 45 -9.50 -35.94 -15.16
CA ASN A 45 -8.68 -35.76 -16.36
C ASN A 45 -8.98 -34.45 -17.12
N ASP A 46 -9.93 -33.64 -16.64
CA ASP A 46 -10.24 -32.35 -17.26
C ASP A 46 -9.14 -31.33 -16.92
N GLY A 47 -8.48 -30.77 -17.94
CA GLY A 47 -7.45 -29.74 -17.78
C GLY A 47 -6.39 -29.75 -18.90
N ILE A 48 -5.35 -28.93 -18.72
CA ILE A 48 -4.17 -28.90 -19.59
C ILE A 48 -2.91 -29.18 -18.77
N LEU A 49 -2.13 -30.16 -19.21
CA LEU A 49 -0.77 -30.36 -18.70
C LEU A 49 0.20 -29.57 -19.58
N ILE A 50 0.70 -28.45 -19.07
CA ILE A 50 1.84 -27.75 -19.66
C ILE A 50 3.15 -28.52 -19.36
N PRO A 51 4.27 -28.22 -20.05
CA PRO A 51 5.55 -28.87 -19.77
C PRO A 51 5.92 -28.81 -18.29
N ARG A 52 6.24 -29.98 -17.73
CA ARG A 52 6.68 -30.12 -16.34
C ARG A 52 8.18 -30.33 -16.29
N ILE A 53 8.86 -29.58 -15.43
CA ILE A 53 10.31 -29.63 -15.28
C ILE A 53 10.67 -29.77 -13.79
N ASP A 54 11.78 -30.42 -13.51
CA ASP A 54 12.31 -30.48 -12.14
C ASP A 54 13.27 -29.31 -11.86
N GLU A 55 13.98 -28.83 -12.89
CA GLU A 55 14.92 -27.71 -12.85
C GLU A 55 14.81 -26.85 -14.13
N PHE A 56 15.25 -25.59 -14.06
CA PHE A 56 15.30 -24.70 -15.23
C PHE A 56 16.39 -25.11 -16.24
N PRO A 57 16.23 -24.75 -17.52
CA PRO A 57 17.27 -24.97 -18.52
C PRO A 57 18.60 -24.31 -18.13
N ALA A 58 19.72 -25.01 -18.32
CA ALA A 58 21.06 -24.48 -18.07
C ALA A 58 21.42 -23.27 -18.96
N ILE A 59 20.76 -23.16 -20.12
CA ILE A 59 20.85 -22.02 -21.01
C ILE A 59 19.50 -21.30 -20.96
N ASN A 60 19.52 -20.04 -20.56
CA ASN A 60 18.33 -19.21 -20.50
C ASN A 60 17.66 -19.08 -21.89
N PRO A 61 16.31 -19.11 -21.96
CA PRO A 61 15.60 -18.80 -23.18
C PRO A 61 15.91 -17.37 -23.67
N THR A 62 15.60 -17.10 -24.94
CA THR A 62 15.83 -15.79 -25.58
C THR A 62 14.52 -15.05 -25.77
N ALA A 63 14.56 -13.87 -26.40
CA ALA A 63 13.36 -13.10 -26.75
C ALA A 63 12.33 -13.89 -27.60
N LEU A 64 12.77 -14.91 -28.35
CA LEU A 64 11.87 -15.78 -29.12
C LEU A 64 11.00 -16.69 -28.23
N GLN A 65 11.42 -16.91 -26.99
CA GLN A 65 10.71 -17.73 -26.01
C GLN A 65 10.13 -16.87 -24.87
N ASP A 66 10.04 -15.56 -25.05
CA ASP A 66 9.40 -14.71 -24.05
C ASP A 66 7.96 -15.16 -23.78
N GLY A 67 7.61 -15.32 -22.50
CA GLY A 67 6.31 -15.81 -22.06
C GLY A 67 6.09 -17.33 -22.09
N ILE A 68 7.11 -18.16 -22.41
CA ILE A 68 6.95 -19.62 -22.28
C ILE A 68 6.61 -19.99 -20.83
N MET A 69 5.63 -20.86 -20.64
CA MET A 69 5.19 -21.30 -19.32
C MET A 69 5.58 -22.76 -19.06
N VAL A 70 6.04 -23.02 -17.84
CA VAL A 70 6.39 -24.35 -17.34
C VAL A 70 5.81 -24.55 -15.95
N PHE A 71 5.57 -25.81 -15.58
CA PHE A 71 5.25 -26.17 -14.21
C PHE A 71 6.44 -26.87 -13.56
N VAL A 72 7.04 -26.24 -12.57
CA VAL A 72 8.10 -26.86 -11.76
C VAL A 72 7.46 -27.83 -10.78
N THR A 73 7.92 -29.08 -10.76
CA THR A 73 7.33 -30.16 -9.96
C THR A 73 7.67 -30.06 -8.46
N GLY A 74 8.78 -29.40 -8.12
CA GLY A 74 9.35 -29.30 -6.78
C GLY A 74 10.31 -30.44 -6.41
N ASN A 75 10.69 -31.30 -7.36
CA ASN A 75 11.68 -32.37 -7.15
C ASN A 75 13.13 -31.88 -7.24
N GLY A 76 13.37 -30.68 -7.77
CA GLY A 76 14.67 -30.01 -7.84
C GLY A 76 14.60 -28.59 -7.27
N THR A 77 15.53 -27.74 -7.71
CA THR A 77 15.44 -26.28 -7.51
C THR A 77 15.06 -25.62 -8.84
N PRO A 78 13.98 -24.83 -8.92
CA PRO A 78 13.32 -24.04 -7.87
C PRO A 78 12.07 -24.71 -7.23
N SER A 79 11.36 -23.95 -6.37
CA SER A 79 10.13 -24.40 -5.71
C SER A 79 9.04 -24.82 -6.71
N LYS A 80 8.15 -25.73 -6.29
CA LYS A 80 6.99 -26.14 -7.07
C LYS A 80 6.09 -24.95 -7.44
N GLY A 81 5.68 -24.85 -8.69
CA GLY A 81 4.78 -23.79 -9.15
C GLY A 81 4.76 -23.60 -10.67
N PHE A 82 3.86 -22.74 -11.13
CA PHE A 82 3.87 -22.26 -12.52
C PHE A 82 4.91 -21.16 -12.66
N TYR A 83 5.76 -21.23 -13.67
CA TYR A 83 6.76 -20.21 -13.98
C TYR A 83 6.64 -19.80 -15.43
N TYR A 84 7.00 -18.55 -15.74
CA TYR A 84 7.16 -18.08 -17.11
C TYR A 84 8.53 -17.44 -17.32
N TRP A 85 9.07 -17.52 -18.53
CA TRP A 85 10.27 -16.80 -18.90
C TRP A 85 9.92 -15.34 -19.20
N ASP A 86 10.59 -14.40 -18.52
CA ASP A 86 10.57 -12.98 -18.85
C ASP A 86 11.93 -12.57 -19.42
N ASN A 87 11.94 -12.27 -20.72
CA ASN A 87 13.16 -11.86 -21.40
C ASN A 87 13.63 -10.47 -20.94
N ALA A 88 12.73 -9.59 -20.49
CA ALA A 88 13.10 -8.24 -20.05
C ALA A 88 13.99 -8.27 -18.81
N THR A 89 13.65 -9.12 -17.83
CA THR A 89 14.47 -9.34 -16.63
C THR A 89 15.47 -10.48 -16.77
N SER A 90 15.44 -11.23 -17.89
CA SER A 90 16.27 -12.42 -18.11
C SER A 90 16.15 -13.47 -16.99
N ALA A 91 14.93 -13.67 -16.51
CA ALA A 91 14.63 -14.54 -15.38
C ALA A 91 13.36 -15.38 -15.58
N TRP A 92 13.31 -16.52 -14.90
CA TRP A 92 12.07 -17.28 -14.73
C TRP A 92 11.28 -16.73 -13.54
N LEU A 93 10.08 -16.23 -13.79
CA LEU A 93 9.22 -15.62 -12.78
C LEU A 93 8.10 -16.58 -12.38
N LEU A 94 7.81 -16.68 -11.08
CA LEU A 94 6.72 -17.50 -10.55
C LEU A 94 5.38 -16.82 -10.87
N VAL A 95 4.46 -17.55 -11.50
CA VAL A 95 3.05 -17.17 -11.60
C VAL A 95 2.40 -17.43 -10.25
N GLY A 96 2.48 -16.45 -9.36
CA GLY A 96 1.91 -16.48 -8.02
C GLY A 96 1.86 -15.10 -7.40
N GLY A 97 1.04 -14.92 -6.37
CA GLY A 97 1.01 -13.68 -5.60
C GLY A 97 2.30 -13.46 -4.81
N ALA A 98 2.53 -12.21 -4.39
CA ALA A 98 3.64 -11.85 -3.49
C ALA A 98 3.60 -12.71 -2.21
N LYS A 99 4.72 -13.36 -1.87
CA LYS A 99 4.85 -14.20 -0.66
C LYS A 99 5.39 -13.41 0.54
N ALA A 100 5.98 -12.25 0.29
CA ALA A 100 6.50 -11.31 1.28
C ALA A 100 6.41 -9.88 0.72
N ILE A 101 6.54 -8.87 1.59
CA ILE A 101 6.80 -7.48 1.17
C ILE A 101 8.29 -7.42 0.79
N ASN A 102 8.64 -8.03 -0.33
CA ASN A 102 10.01 -8.09 -0.84
C ASN A 102 10.12 -7.53 -2.27
N ASP A 103 9.02 -6.99 -2.80
CA ASP A 103 8.99 -6.15 -3.98
C ASP A 103 8.26 -4.85 -3.60
N LEU A 104 9.05 -3.89 -3.10
CA LEU A 104 8.70 -2.48 -2.97
C LEU A 104 9.70 -1.70 -3.84
N SER A 105 9.83 -2.07 -5.13
CA SER A 105 10.62 -1.25 -6.07
C SER A 105 10.13 0.21 -6.13
N ASP A 106 8.97 0.48 -5.55
CA ASP A 106 8.27 1.77 -5.44
C ASP A 106 7.91 2.15 -3.99
N GLY A 107 8.73 1.82 -2.99
CA GLY A 107 8.72 2.60 -1.74
C GLY A 107 8.84 4.08 -2.13
N LYS A 108 7.71 4.80 -2.10
CA LYS A 108 7.33 5.82 -3.11
C LYS A 108 8.25 7.04 -3.31
N SER A 109 9.36 7.16 -2.59
CA SER A 109 10.02 8.46 -2.47
C SER A 109 11.53 8.44 -2.76
N ASP A 110 11.97 7.67 -3.76
CA ASP A 110 13.25 7.93 -4.43
C ASP A 110 13.04 8.04 -5.94
N THR A 111 12.68 9.25 -6.39
CA THR A 111 12.50 9.56 -7.81
C THR A 111 13.76 10.13 -8.48
N ASP A 112 14.82 10.41 -7.72
CA ASP A 112 16.08 10.98 -8.21
C ASP A 112 17.24 9.97 -8.30
N GLY A 113 17.04 8.75 -7.77
CA GLY A 113 17.96 7.62 -7.85
C GLY A 113 19.11 7.70 -6.85
N THR A 114 19.02 8.55 -5.82
CA THR A 114 20.07 8.77 -4.83
C THR A 114 20.02 7.78 -3.65
N ASN A 115 18.91 7.06 -3.47
CA ASN A 115 18.65 6.12 -2.38
C ASN A 115 18.92 6.68 -0.96
N ASP A 116 18.80 8.01 -0.76
CA ASP A 116 19.17 8.66 0.51
C ASP A 116 17.98 9.18 1.35
N GLY A 117 16.74 8.96 0.92
CA GLY A 117 15.60 9.36 1.73
C GLY A 117 14.21 8.83 1.37
N SER A 118 14.10 7.55 1.02
CA SER A 118 12.81 6.93 0.69
C SER A 118 11.85 6.83 1.88
N SER A 119 10.56 7.02 1.61
CA SER A 119 9.44 6.84 2.52
C SER A 119 8.83 5.46 2.34
N ILE A 120 8.28 4.92 3.43
CA ILE A 120 7.63 3.61 3.46
C ILE A 120 6.14 3.83 3.73
N PHE A 121 5.28 3.46 2.77
CA PHE A 121 3.84 3.56 2.91
C PHE A 121 3.16 2.20 2.75
N LEU A 122 2.40 1.77 3.75
CA LEU A 122 1.70 0.49 3.79
C LEU A 122 0.24 0.69 4.23
N GLY A 123 -0.70 0.51 3.31
CA GLY A 123 -2.13 0.67 3.58
C GLY A 123 -2.85 1.41 2.47
N ILE A 124 -4.17 1.30 2.41
CA ILE A 124 -4.99 2.02 1.42
C ILE A 124 -4.82 3.53 1.67
N ASN A 125 -4.42 4.27 0.61
CA ASN A 125 -4.18 5.70 0.61
C ASN A 125 -3.09 6.21 1.58
N ALA A 126 -2.25 5.31 2.14
CA ALA A 126 -1.09 5.75 2.92
C ALA A 126 -0.13 6.56 2.03
N GLY A 127 0.23 7.77 2.47
CA GLY A 127 1.12 8.67 1.70
C GLY A 127 0.62 9.01 0.29
N ALA A 128 -0.70 9.06 0.06
CA ALA A 128 -1.25 9.22 -1.29
C ALA A 128 -0.80 10.50 -2.01
N ASN A 129 -0.56 11.59 -1.26
CA ASN A 129 -0.14 12.89 -1.79
C ASN A 129 1.37 13.16 -1.59
N ASP A 130 2.17 12.16 -1.22
CA ASP A 130 3.63 12.32 -1.10
C ASP A 130 4.20 12.78 -2.45
N ASP A 131 5.11 13.76 -2.42
CA ASP A 131 5.64 14.38 -3.63
C ASP A 131 6.77 13.56 -4.30
N GLY A 132 7.13 12.41 -3.73
CA GLY A 132 8.16 11.53 -4.25
C GLY A 132 9.59 12.04 -4.03
N SER A 133 9.77 13.11 -3.25
CA SER A 133 11.08 13.59 -2.81
C SER A 133 11.59 12.77 -1.61
N ASN A 134 12.83 13.01 -1.19
CA ASN A 134 13.52 12.25 -0.15
C ASN A 134 12.99 12.60 1.27
N ASN A 135 11.69 12.37 1.51
CA ASN A 135 10.96 12.77 2.71
C ASN A 135 11.22 11.86 3.93
N ARG A 136 11.69 10.61 3.77
CA ARG A 136 12.00 9.69 4.89
C ARG A 136 10.82 9.45 5.86
N ASN A 137 9.59 9.39 5.35
CA ASN A 137 8.42 9.14 6.20
C ASN A 137 8.14 7.63 6.37
N ILE A 138 7.47 7.27 7.46
CA ILE A 138 6.87 5.94 7.67
C ILE A 138 5.35 6.15 7.83
N GLY A 139 4.54 5.64 6.92
CA GLY A 139 3.07 5.65 7.02
C GLY A 139 2.48 4.25 6.92
N ILE A 140 1.86 3.76 7.99
CA ILE A 140 1.29 2.40 8.05
C ILE A 140 -0.15 2.48 8.55
N GLY A 141 -1.13 2.15 7.70
CA GLY A 141 -2.56 2.17 8.02
C GLY A 141 -3.40 2.85 6.95
N TRP A 142 -4.72 2.75 7.09
CA TRP A 142 -5.66 3.44 6.20
C TRP A 142 -5.52 4.96 6.36
N GLU A 143 -5.24 5.66 5.27
CA GLU A 143 -5.08 7.12 5.19
C GLU A 143 -4.03 7.72 6.13
N ALA A 144 -3.03 6.94 6.56
CA ALA A 144 -1.87 7.47 7.28
C ALA A 144 -1.08 8.42 6.38
N LEU A 145 -0.78 9.65 6.84
CA LEU A 145 -0.07 10.68 6.06
C LEU A 145 -0.70 10.99 4.69
N ILE A 146 -2.01 10.81 4.51
CA ILE A 146 -2.64 10.98 3.19
C ILE A 146 -2.42 12.37 2.57
N SER A 147 -2.43 13.44 3.37
CA SER A 147 -2.26 14.83 2.90
C SER A 147 -0.80 15.31 2.86
N ASN A 148 0.16 14.48 3.26
CA ASN A 148 1.56 14.89 3.35
C ASN A 148 2.16 15.05 1.96
N THR A 149 2.63 16.25 1.65
CA THR A 149 3.29 16.54 0.36
C THR A 149 4.79 16.64 0.54
N THR A 150 5.27 17.54 1.40
CA THR A 150 6.70 17.86 1.59
C THR A 150 7.18 17.64 3.01
N GLY A 151 6.28 17.22 3.92
CA GLY A 151 6.65 16.96 5.31
C GLY A 151 7.55 15.74 5.38
N ASN A 152 8.62 15.85 6.16
CA ASN A 152 9.69 14.84 6.22
C ASN A 152 9.91 14.29 7.63
N ASP A 153 10.54 13.11 7.71
CA ASP A 153 10.93 12.44 8.95
C ASP A 153 9.74 12.17 9.91
N ASN A 154 8.54 11.96 9.37
CA ASN A 154 7.35 11.65 10.16
C ASN A 154 7.13 10.13 10.28
N VAL A 155 6.62 9.68 11.43
CA VAL A 155 6.16 8.31 11.66
C VAL A 155 4.66 8.33 11.96
N ALA A 156 3.86 7.71 11.13
CA ALA A 156 2.40 7.61 11.25
C ALA A 156 1.97 6.14 11.20
N ILE A 157 1.59 5.56 12.34
CA ILE A 157 1.16 4.16 12.44
C ILE A 157 -0.25 4.10 13.00
N GLY A 158 -1.23 3.82 12.15
CA GLY A 158 -2.64 3.71 12.51
C GLY A 158 -3.58 4.26 11.44
N ASN A 159 -4.88 4.10 11.69
CA ASN A 159 -5.93 4.67 10.87
C ASN A 159 -5.96 6.19 11.06
N ASN A 160 -5.93 6.97 9.98
CA ASN A 160 -6.02 8.44 10.00
C ASN A 160 -4.95 9.16 10.84
N THR A 161 -3.80 8.53 11.08
CA THR A 161 -2.70 9.14 11.82
C THR A 161 -2.01 10.19 10.94
N LEU A 162 -1.79 11.41 11.47
CA LEU A 162 -1.17 12.52 10.73
C LEU A 162 -1.90 12.85 9.41
N ASN A 163 -3.22 12.65 9.36
CA ASN A 163 -4.03 12.73 8.13
C ASN A 163 -3.93 14.10 7.41
N SER A 164 -3.98 15.21 8.16
CA SER A 164 -3.92 16.58 7.62
C SER A 164 -2.51 17.19 7.61
N ASN A 165 -1.46 16.43 7.95
CA ASN A 165 -0.09 16.95 7.91
C ASN A 165 0.33 17.19 6.46
N ILE A 166 0.62 18.43 6.08
CA ILE A 166 1.03 18.81 4.72
C ILE A 166 2.55 18.92 4.62
N SER A 167 3.15 19.77 5.47
CA SER A 167 4.58 20.10 5.47
C SER A 167 5.24 19.97 6.84
N GLY A 168 4.50 19.48 7.86
CA GLY A 168 5.05 19.30 9.20
C GLY A 168 6.08 18.18 9.22
N PHE A 169 7.11 18.31 10.04
CA PHE A 169 8.24 17.38 10.09
C PHE A 169 8.54 16.86 11.49
N SER A 170 9.24 15.72 11.55
CA SER A 170 9.67 15.08 12.79
C SER A 170 8.54 14.77 13.78
N ASN A 171 7.34 14.45 13.28
CA ASN A 171 6.21 14.06 14.13
C ASN A 171 6.13 12.52 14.24
N ILE A 172 5.76 12.03 15.43
CA ILE A 172 5.49 10.60 15.68
C ILE A 172 4.04 10.45 16.12
N GLY A 173 3.21 9.80 15.32
CA GLY A 173 1.86 9.40 15.64
C GLY A 173 1.70 7.88 15.65
N ILE A 174 1.20 7.31 16.75
CA ILE A 174 0.93 5.86 16.84
C ILE A 174 -0.44 5.63 17.49
N GLY A 175 -1.40 5.09 16.73
CA GLY A 175 -2.79 4.90 17.14
C GLY A 175 -3.77 5.48 16.13
N ARG A 176 -5.06 5.32 16.38
CA ARG A 176 -6.11 5.85 15.48
C ARG A 176 -6.33 7.34 15.72
N GLU A 177 -6.37 8.10 14.62
CA GLU A 177 -6.67 9.55 14.59
C GLU A 177 -5.74 10.37 15.50
N VAL A 178 -4.49 9.95 15.62
CA VAL A 178 -3.44 10.69 16.33
C VAL A 178 -2.90 11.80 15.45
N LEU A 179 -2.71 12.99 16.02
CA LEU A 179 -2.20 14.16 15.29
C LEU A 179 -3.00 14.44 14.00
N TYR A 180 -4.31 14.15 14.01
CA TYR A 180 -5.15 14.18 12.82
C TYR A 180 -5.09 15.53 12.08
N ASN A 181 -5.20 16.63 12.82
CA ASN A 181 -5.19 18.00 12.29
C ASN A 181 -3.79 18.67 12.28
N ASN A 182 -2.73 17.92 12.57
CA ASN A 182 -1.40 18.48 12.83
C ASN A 182 -0.78 19.15 11.60
N LEU A 183 -0.37 20.40 11.75
CA LEU A 183 0.47 21.18 10.84
C LEU A 183 1.77 21.65 11.52
N GLY A 184 1.98 21.27 12.78
CA GLY A 184 3.17 21.58 13.57
C GLY A 184 4.28 20.53 13.43
N ASN A 185 5.37 20.75 14.17
CA ASN A 185 6.60 19.97 14.08
C ASN A 185 7.00 19.39 15.44
N GLY A 186 7.72 18.27 15.42
CA GLY A 186 8.35 17.71 16.62
C GLY A 186 7.35 17.16 17.65
N ASN A 187 6.12 16.82 17.24
CA ASN A 187 5.11 16.32 18.16
C ASN A 187 5.11 14.79 18.26
N ILE A 188 4.88 14.26 19.45
CA ILE A 188 4.75 12.81 19.72
C ILE A 188 3.35 12.55 20.27
N GLY A 189 2.52 11.84 19.52
CA GLY A 189 1.19 11.36 19.93
C GLY A 189 1.15 9.83 19.93
N ILE A 190 0.69 9.23 21.03
CA ILE A 190 0.52 7.77 21.13
C ILE A 190 -0.78 7.45 21.87
N GLY A 191 -1.67 6.68 21.24
CA GLY A 191 -2.98 6.31 21.77
C GLY A 191 -4.14 6.94 20.99
N PHE A 192 -5.35 6.42 21.14
CA PHE A 192 -6.51 6.97 20.41
C PHE A 192 -6.71 8.47 20.68
N HIS A 193 -6.81 9.28 19.63
CA HIS A 193 -7.04 10.74 19.70
C HIS A 193 -5.98 11.56 20.44
N ALA A 194 -4.78 11.00 20.68
CA ALA A 194 -3.68 11.78 21.21
C ALA A 194 -3.32 12.93 20.24
N LEU A 195 -3.31 14.17 20.74
CA LEU A 195 -3.07 15.39 19.94
C LEU A 195 -4.00 15.55 18.72
N PHE A 196 -5.21 14.98 18.74
CA PHE A 196 -6.15 15.03 17.61
C PHE A 196 -6.36 16.43 17.02
N GLY A 197 -6.58 17.42 17.88
CA GLY A 197 -6.86 18.80 17.50
C GLY A 197 -5.64 19.69 17.24
N ASN A 198 -4.40 19.18 17.40
CA ASN A 198 -3.20 20.01 17.26
C ASN A 198 -3.18 20.62 15.87
N THR A 199 -3.07 21.94 15.76
CA THR A 199 -2.98 22.63 14.46
C THR A 199 -1.55 23.08 14.24
N THR A 200 -1.04 24.08 14.96
CA THR A 200 0.33 24.61 14.75
C THR A 200 1.23 24.49 15.99
N GLY A 201 0.75 23.81 17.03
CA GLY A 201 1.56 23.53 18.22
C GLY A 201 2.77 22.66 17.91
N ASN A 202 3.91 22.95 18.53
CA ASN A 202 5.18 22.25 18.34
C ASN A 202 5.67 21.63 19.65
N ASP A 203 6.53 20.63 19.52
CA ASP A 203 7.27 20.02 20.63
C ASP A 203 6.37 19.46 21.76
N ASN A 204 5.16 19.00 21.42
CA ASN A 204 4.25 18.40 22.39
C ASN A 204 4.40 16.88 22.44
N MET A 205 4.28 16.30 23.64
CA MET A 205 4.25 14.85 23.85
C MET A 205 2.95 14.45 24.53
N ALA A 206 2.11 13.65 23.87
CA ALA A 206 0.86 13.13 24.39
C ALA A 206 0.80 11.60 24.28
N ILE A 207 0.77 10.91 25.42
CA ILE A 207 0.71 9.45 25.49
C ILE A 207 -0.50 9.03 26.33
N GLY A 208 -1.53 8.52 25.69
CA GLY A 208 -2.76 8.05 26.31
C GLY A 208 -4.00 8.31 25.45
N PHE A 209 -5.10 7.64 25.79
CA PHE A 209 -6.43 7.91 25.22
C PHE A 209 -6.82 9.37 25.48
N ASP A 210 -7.12 10.13 24.42
CA ASP A 210 -7.51 11.55 24.45
C ASP A 210 -6.49 12.48 25.17
N ALA A 211 -5.22 12.10 25.26
CA ALA A 211 -4.20 12.98 25.81
C ALA A 211 -4.01 14.20 24.90
N MET A 212 -4.15 15.42 25.43
CA MET A 212 -4.07 16.68 24.67
C MET A 212 -4.97 16.75 23.42
N SER A 213 -6.12 16.08 23.40
CA SER A 213 -6.98 16.00 22.21
C SER A 213 -7.45 17.36 21.68
N SER A 214 -7.54 18.38 22.53
CA SER A 214 -8.00 19.73 22.16
C SER A 214 -6.88 20.78 22.01
N ASN A 215 -5.61 20.38 22.07
CA ASN A 215 -4.49 21.31 21.84
C ASN A 215 -4.62 21.89 20.44
N THR A 216 -4.49 23.20 20.25
CA THR A 216 -4.50 23.83 18.92
C THR A 216 -3.13 24.40 18.63
N THR A 217 -2.69 25.37 19.42
CA THR A 217 -1.42 26.08 19.23
C THR A 217 -0.48 26.00 20.44
N GLY A 218 -0.86 25.26 21.49
CA GLY A 218 0.00 25.05 22.66
C GLY A 218 1.32 24.38 22.29
N ILE A 219 2.39 24.75 22.99
CA ILE A 219 3.78 24.37 22.67
C ILE A 219 4.47 23.79 23.92
N SER A 220 5.34 22.80 23.71
CA SER A 220 6.18 22.20 24.74
C SER A 220 5.43 21.60 25.92
N ASN A 221 4.24 21.02 25.70
CA ASN A 221 3.50 20.34 26.77
C ASN A 221 3.78 18.83 26.76
N THR A 222 3.82 18.23 27.95
CA THR A 222 3.92 16.77 28.14
C THR A 222 2.68 16.26 28.87
N ALA A 223 1.94 15.36 28.25
CA ALA A 223 0.76 14.70 28.80
C ALA A 223 0.92 13.18 28.73
N MET A 224 1.08 12.54 29.88
CA MET A 224 1.18 11.08 29.99
C MET A 224 0.07 10.56 30.88
N GLY A 225 -0.93 9.94 30.27
CA GLY A 225 -2.13 9.44 30.95
C GLY A 225 -3.38 9.69 30.14
N SER A 226 -4.41 8.86 30.35
CA SER A 226 -5.69 9.07 29.67
C SER A 226 -6.30 10.41 30.08
N GLN A 227 -6.65 11.22 29.08
CA GLN A 227 -7.25 12.55 29.23
C GLN A 227 -6.38 13.53 30.04
N ALA A 228 -5.07 13.30 30.10
CA ALA A 228 -4.12 14.30 30.63
C ALA A 228 -4.07 15.50 29.67
N LEU A 229 -4.16 16.73 30.20
CA LEU A 229 -4.24 17.98 29.42
C LEU A 229 -5.30 17.98 28.30
N ARG A 230 -6.37 17.19 28.44
CA ARG A 230 -7.35 16.95 27.36
C ARG A 230 -7.88 18.24 26.74
N LEU A 231 -8.22 19.24 27.57
CA LEU A 231 -8.78 20.52 27.14
C LEU A 231 -7.75 21.65 27.04
N ASN A 232 -6.45 21.38 27.11
CA ASN A 232 -5.44 22.40 26.80
C ASN A 232 -5.63 22.85 25.36
N THR A 233 -5.77 24.15 25.11
CA THR A 233 -5.92 24.71 23.75
C THR A 233 -4.64 25.44 23.34
N ILE A 234 -4.21 26.40 24.17
CA ILE A 234 -3.06 27.26 23.88
C ILE A 234 -1.98 27.25 24.98
N GLY A 235 -2.24 26.58 26.11
CA GLY A 235 -1.29 26.51 27.23
C GLY A 235 0.08 25.97 26.81
N THR A 236 1.12 26.39 27.52
CA THR A 236 2.52 26.09 27.17
C THR A 236 3.32 25.57 28.36
N ARG A 237 4.30 24.70 28.10
CA ARG A 237 5.23 24.17 29.11
C ARG A 237 4.54 23.49 30.31
N ASN A 238 3.40 22.85 30.10
CA ASN A 238 2.71 22.08 31.13
C ASN A 238 3.15 20.61 31.14
N ASN A 239 3.31 20.04 32.32
CA ASN A 239 3.66 18.65 32.54
C ASN A 239 2.54 17.95 33.33
N ALA A 240 1.81 17.04 32.69
CA ALA A 240 0.71 16.27 33.28
C ALA A 240 1.02 14.77 33.24
N TYR A 241 1.29 14.19 34.41
CA TYR A 241 1.56 12.77 34.60
C TYR A 241 0.44 12.13 35.42
N GLY A 242 -0.48 11.42 34.75
CA GLY A 242 -1.60 10.73 35.40
C GLY A 242 -2.91 10.94 34.66
N ARG A 243 -3.84 9.99 34.86
CA ARG A 243 -5.18 10.09 34.26
C ARG A 243 -5.91 11.33 34.82
N TYR A 244 -6.42 12.17 33.93
CA TYR A 244 -7.06 13.47 34.22
C TYR A 244 -6.17 14.53 34.88
N ALA A 245 -4.84 14.37 34.88
CA ALA A 245 -3.95 15.44 35.35
C ALA A 245 -4.07 16.66 34.43
N LEU A 246 -4.29 17.85 35.01
CA LEU A 246 -4.51 19.11 34.29
C LEU A 246 -5.61 19.04 33.19
N GLU A 247 -6.63 18.19 33.34
CA GLU A 247 -7.64 17.95 32.28
C GLU A 247 -8.23 19.24 31.71
N ASN A 248 -8.58 20.21 32.56
CA ASN A 248 -9.27 21.45 32.20
C ASN A 248 -8.33 22.68 32.13
N ASN A 249 -7.02 22.49 32.00
CA ASN A 249 -6.03 23.57 31.87
C ASN A 249 -5.98 24.10 30.44
N THR A 250 -6.83 25.06 30.10
CA THR A 250 -7.03 25.59 28.74
C THR A 250 -5.83 26.39 28.22
N ASP A 251 -5.30 27.28 29.05
CA ASP A 251 -4.33 28.32 28.70
C ASP A 251 -3.19 28.48 29.73
N GLY A 252 -3.23 27.71 30.82
CA GLY A 252 -2.20 27.72 31.85
C GLY A 252 -0.79 27.47 31.32
N ILE A 253 0.19 28.03 32.03
CA ILE A 253 1.61 28.03 31.65
C ILE A 253 2.44 27.50 32.84
N ASP A 254 3.46 26.70 32.54
CA ASP A 254 4.46 26.23 33.52
C ASP A 254 3.88 25.39 34.69
N ASN A 255 2.77 24.68 34.46
CA ASN A 255 2.20 23.81 35.49
C ASN A 255 2.86 22.42 35.50
N THR A 256 2.99 21.84 36.69
CA THR A 256 3.38 20.43 36.85
C THR A 256 2.37 19.72 37.75
N ALA A 257 1.72 18.70 37.21
CA ALA A 257 0.76 17.87 37.93
C ALA A 257 1.16 16.40 37.82
N THR A 258 1.23 15.72 38.96
CA THR A 258 1.51 14.28 39.03
C THR A 258 0.49 13.60 39.91
N GLY A 259 -0.21 12.60 39.37
CA GLY A 259 -1.24 11.83 40.06
C GLY A 259 -2.60 11.84 39.35
N TYR A 260 -3.48 10.95 39.80
CA TYR A 260 -4.87 10.88 39.31
C TYR A 260 -5.62 12.17 39.66
N MET A 261 -6.18 12.84 38.65
CA MET A 261 -6.91 14.12 38.79
C MET A 261 -6.11 15.26 39.44
N ALA A 262 -4.78 15.18 39.45
CA ALA A 262 -3.94 16.24 40.00
C ALA A 262 -4.17 17.54 39.22
N LEU A 263 -4.47 18.63 39.94
CA LEU A 263 -4.73 19.96 39.35
C LEU A 263 -5.79 19.95 38.22
N ARG A 264 -6.78 19.06 38.29
CA ARG A 264 -7.76 18.83 37.21
C ARG A 264 -8.43 20.10 36.67
N ASN A 265 -8.73 21.07 37.55
CA ASN A 265 -9.41 22.33 37.23
C ASN A 265 -8.49 23.55 37.32
N ASN A 266 -7.19 23.37 37.08
CA ASN A 266 -6.29 24.50 36.93
C ASN A 266 -6.62 25.25 35.63
N THR A 267 -6.62 26.58 35.64
CA THR A 267 -6.79 27.44 34.46
C THR A 267 -5.53 28.22 34.24
#